data_AF-A0A9Q4HAS8-F1
#
_entry.id   AF-A0A9Q4HAS8-F1
#
_cell.length_a   1.000
_cell.length_b   1.000
_cell.length_c   1.000
_cell.angle_alpha   90.00
_cell.angle_beta   90.00
_cell.angle_gamma   90.00
#
_symmetry.space_group_name_H-M   'P 1'
#
loop_
_entity.id
_entity.type
_entity.pdbx_description
1 polymer ?
#
loop_
_entity_poly.entity_id
_entity_poly.type
_entity_poly.pdbx_seq_one_letter_code
_entity_poly.pdbx_strand_id
1 'polypeptide(L)'
;IIDWIVNGRVLFDRNEYIVELIDRLNTFPFAERKLKIGLEYGKLIRRYVEGKAFFEANQFLDAYNAVVHALHHLARIEVIDRGFHPETTVWSQVRQMEPQVYKLYSELIESHESLEKRLELLFLANDFLIHSKAEIGSAHLFEVMKEKGIWQFGELLQHPDLKHFTQDLGVMLDYLTDKGLINVCQIETKGQAIYHRGYSFKKDIDSDS
;
A
#
# COMPACT_ATOMS: atom_id res chain seq x y z
N ILE A 1 -0.93 20.27 15.30
CA ILE A 1 -0.48 19.32 16.34
C ILE A 1 0.97 18.88 16.09
N ILE A 2 1.30 18.19 14.99
CA ILE A 2 2.69 17.78 14.70
C ILE A 2 3.65 18.98 14.62
N ASP A 3 3.27 20.02 13.88
CA ASP A 3 4.05 21.26 13.78
C ASP A 3 4.38 21.88 15.16
N TRP A 4 3.42 21.85 16.09
CA TRP A 4 3.62 22.36 17.44
C TRP A 4 4.58 21.50 18.28
N ILE A 5 4.69 20.21 17.97
CA ILE A 5 5.62 19.30 18.66
C ILE A 5 7.04 19.50 18.12
N VAL A 6 7.19 19.61 16.81
CA VAL A 6 8.52 19.74 16.15
C VAL A 6 9.10 21.14 16.30
N ASN A 7 8.28 22.17 16.09
CA ASN A 7 8.73 23.58 16.10
C ASN A 7 8.44 24.31 17.43
N GLY A 8 7.75 23.64 18.36
CA GLY A 8 7.46 24.20 19.68
C GLY A 8 8.67 24.22 20.60
N ARG A 9 8.62 25.11 21.61
CA ARG A 9 9.62 25.14 22.67
C ARG A 9 9.21 24.21 23.80
N VAL A 10 10.03 23.21 24.12
CA VAL A 10 9.84 22.33 25.28
C VAL A 10 10.06 23.15 26.56
N LEU A 11 8.99 23.42 27.31
CA LEU A 11 9.05 24.13 28.59
C LEU A 11 9.28 23.19 29.77
N PHE A 12 8.81 21.94 29.66
CA PHE A 12 8.92 20.90 30.68
C PHE A 12 8.75 19.52 30.02
N ASP A 13 9.64 18.58 30.33
CA ASP A 13 9.59 17.20 29.82
C ASP A 13 10.09 16.25 30.92
N ARG A 14 9.21 15.36 31.41
CA ARG A 14 9.58 14.32 32.38
C ARG A 14 9.93 13.07 31.60
N ASN A 15 11.13 12.54 31.85
CA ASN A 15 11.67 11.31 31.24
C ASN A 15 11.98 11.44 29.74
N GLU A 16 12.28 12.65 29.24
CA GLU A 16 12.73 12.89 27.86
C GLU A 16 11.73 12.45 26.76
N TYR A 17 10.46 12.26 27.11
CA TYR A 17 9.44 11.77 26.18
C TYR A 17 9.25 12.69 24.97
N ILE A 18 9.23 14.02 25.19
CA ILE A 18 9.04 14.99 24.09
C ILE A 18 10.30 15.03 23.23
N VAL A 19 11.48 14.94 23.82
CA VAL A 19 12.76 14.88 23.09
C VAL A 19 12.82 13.63 22.20
N GLU A 20 12.52 12.45 22.77
CA GLU A 20 12.45 11.19 22.02
C GLU A 20 11.37 11.24 20.92
N LEU A 21 10.24 11.87 21.18
CA LEU A 21 9.17 12.03 20.18
C LEU A 21 9.63 12.92 19.02
N ILE A 22 10.31 14.04 19.29
CA ILE A 22 10.87 14.92 18.25
C ILE A 22 11.92 14.16 17.43
N ASP A 23 12.81 13.42 18.08
CA ASP A 23 13.83 12.62 17.38
C ASP A 23 13.19 11.55 16.48
N ARG A 24 12.18 10.83 16.98
CA ARG A 24 11.40 9.88 16.16
C ARG A 24 10.68 10.54 14.99
N LEU A 25 10.10 11.73 15.19
CA LEU A 25 9.44 12.49 14.12
C LEU A 25 10.45 12.99 13.06
N ASN A 26 11.70 13.22 13.45
CA ASN A 26 12.75 13.64 12.53
C ASN A 26 13.41 12.45 11.80
N THR A 27 13.52 11.30 12.45
CA THR A 27 14.25 10.12 11.94
C THR A 27 13.38 9.14 11.15
N PHE A 28 12.05 9.26 11.25
CA PHE A 28 11.03 8.38 10.65
C PHE A 28 11.42 6.88 10.61
N PRO A 29 11.34 6.18 11.77
CA PRO A 29 11.88 4.83 11.94
C PRO A 29 11.36 3.81 10.93
N PHE A 30 12.23 2.89 10.48
CA PHE A 30 11.91 1.91 9.42
C PHE A 30 10.67 1.03 9.72
N ALA A 31 10.48 0.59 10.96
CA ALA A 31 9.30 -0.20 11.33
C ALA A 31 7.99 0.59 11.13
N GLU A 32 7.98 1.88 11.50
CA GLU A 32 6.83 2.75 11.26
C GLU A 32 6.61 3.02 9.77
N ARG A 33 7.70 3.10 8.99
CA ARG A 33 7.64 3.24 7.54
C ARG A 33 6.99 2.03 6.88
N LYS A 34 7.38 0.82 7.27
CA LYS A 34 6.82 -0.43 6.72
C LYS A 34 5.30 -0.51 6.92
N LEU A 35 4.82 -0.21 8.13
CA LEU A 35 3.38 -0.15 8.41
C LEU A 35 2.69 0.89 7.51
N LYS A 36 3.22 2.12 7.46
CA LYS A 36 2.61 3.19 6.65
C LYS A 36 2.63 2.90 5.16
N ILE A 37 3.72 2.34 4.63
CA ILE A 37 3.81 1.87 3.25
C ILE A 37 2.74 0.82 2.99
N GLY A 38 2.57 -0.16 3.88
CA GLY A 38 1.54 -1.18 3.73
C GLY A 38 0.12 -0.61 3.69
N LEU A 39 -0.18 0.39 4.52
CA LEU A 39 -1.48 1.05 4.52
C LEU A 39 -1.73 1.86 3.23
N GLU A 40 -0.72 2.55 2.71
CA GLU A 40 -0.85 3.25 1.42
C GLU A 40 -0.92 2.27 0.25
N TYR A 41 -0.21 1.14 0.32
CA TYR A 41 -0.23 0.08 -0.69
C TYR A 41 -1.60 -0.61 -0.79
N GLY A 42 -2.26 -0.88 0.34
CA GLY A 42 -3.63 -1.39 0.34
C GLY A 42 -4.62 -0.45 -0.35
N LYS A 43 -4.53 0.86 -0.06
CA LYS A 43 -5.36 1.89 -0.72
C LYS A 43 -5.04 2.03 -2.21
N LEU A 44 -3.76 1.96 -2.58
CA LEU A 44 -3.31 1.96 -3.97
C LEU A 44 -3.95 0.80 -4.75
N ILE A 45 -3.85 -0.43 -4.24
CA ILE A 45 -4.48 -1.62 -4.86
C ILE A 45 -5.99 -1.41 -4.99
N ARG A 46 -6.67 -0.98 -3.91
CA ARG A 46 -8.12 -0.74 -3.94
C ARG A 46 -8.50 0.22 -5.07
N ARG A 47 -7.83 1.38 -5.14
CA ARG A 47 -8.12 2.41 -6.16
C ARG A 47 -7.81 1.94 -7.56
N TYR A 48 -6.78 1.13 -7.74
CA TYR A 48 -6.48 0.50 -9.01
C TYR A 48 -7.60 -0.45 -9.45
N VAL A 49 -8.03 -1.37 -8.57
CA VAL A 49 -9.10 -2.35 -8.87
C VAL A 49 -10.43 -1.66 -9.15
N GLU A 50 -10.84 -0.70 -8.30
CA GLU A 50 -12.04 0.11 -8.51
C GLU A 50 -11.99 0.88 -9.83
N GLY A 51 -10.86 1.54 -10.10
CA GLY A 51 -10.67 2.32 -11.33
C GLY A 51 -10.74 1.47 -12.58
N LYS A 52 -10.15 0.27 -12.55
CA LYS A 52 -10.18 -0.67 -13.67
C LYS A 52 -11.60 -1.16 -13.94
N ALA A 53 -12.38 -1.46 -12.90
CA ALA A 53 -13.79 -1.82 -13.05
C ALA A 53 -14.61 -0.67 -13.67
N PHE A 54 -14.38 0.58 -13.26
CA PHE A 54 -15.04 1.73 -13.89
C PHE A 54 -14.65 1.91 -15.35
N PHE A 55 -13.36 1.71 -15.67
CA PHE A 55 -12.87 1.81 -17.04
C PHE A 55 -13.51 0.76 -17.96
N GLU A 56 -13.56 -0.51 -17.52
CA GLU A 56 -14.21 -1.61 -18.24
C GLU A 56 -15.73 -1.37 -18.42
N ALA A 57 -16.36 -0.63 -17.51
CA ALA A 57 -17.76 -0.21 -17.59
C ALA A 57 -17.98 1.09 -18.40
N ASN A 58 -16.96 1.59 -19.09
CA ASN A 58 -16.96 2.87 -19.82
C ASN A 58 -17.32 4.11 -18.95
N GLN A 59 -17.14 4.03 -17.62
CA GLN A 59 -17.33 5.13 -16.69
C GLN A 59 -16.02 5.91 -16.52
N PHE A 60 -15.58 6.59 -17.59
CA PHE A 60 -14.24 7.17 -17.66
C PHE A 60 -13.96 8.27 -16.62
N LEU A 61 -14.96 9.01 -16.18
CA LEU A 61 -14.78 10.05 -15.15
C LEU A 61 -14.53 9.44 -13.76
N ASP A 62 -15.21 8.34 -13.43
CA ASP A 62 -14.99 7.60 -12.19
C ASP A 62 -13.64 6.86 -12.21
N ALA A 63 -13.30 6.27 -13.36
CA ALA A 63 -11.98 5.69 -13.59
C ALA A 63 -10.86 6.74 -13.43
N TYR A 64 -11.05 7.95 -13.96
CA TYR A 64 -10.12 9.06 -13.77
C TYR A 64 -9.92 9.40 -12.29
N ASN A 65 -11.01 9.57 -11.53
CA ASN A 65 -10.92 9.86 -10.10
C ASN A 65 -10.16 8.76 -9.34
N ALA A 66 -10.44 7.49 -9.67
CA ALA A 66 -9.74 6.36 -9.07
C ALA A 66 -8.23 6.35 -9.41
N VAL A 67 -7.85 6.63 -10.67
CA VAL A 67 -6.43 6.72 -11.09
C VAL A 67 -5.72 7.87 -10.38
N VAL A 68 -6.33 9.04 -10.24
CA VAL A 68 -5.76 10.17 -9.50
C VAL A 68 -5.45 9.76 -8.05
N HIS A 69 -6.38 9.06 -7.39
CA HIS A 69 -6.14 8.57 -6.03
C HIS A 69 -5.08 7.48 -5.95
N ALA A 70 -5.06 6.53 -6.90
CA ALA A 70 -4.03 5.50 -6.99
C ALA A 70 -2.64 6.14 -7.10
N LEU A 71 -2.45 7.07 -8.05
CA LEU A 71 -1.21 7.81 -8.24
C LEU A 71 -0.80 8.60 -6.98
N HIS A 72 -1.76 9.17 -6.24
CA HIS A 72 -1.49 9.85 -4.99
C HIS A 72 -1.02 8.91 -3.87
N HIS A 73 -1.59 7.71 -3.75
CA HIS A 73 -1.12 6.70 -2.80
C HIS A 73 0.28 6.19 -3.18
N LEU A 74 0.53 5.95 -4.46
CA LEU A 74 1.86 5.60 -4.96
C LEU A 74 2.89 6.70 -4.61
N ALA A 75 2.57 7.97 -4.88
CA ALA A 75 3.41 9.11 -4.51
C ALA A 75 3.77 9.11 -3.01
N ARG A 76 2.81 8.81 -2.13
CA ARG A 76 3.05 8.71 -0.68
C ARG A 76 3.96 7.54 -0.32
N ILE A 77 3.83 6.40 -0.99
CA ILE A 77 4.74 5.26 -0.83
C ILE A 77 6.17 5.67 -1.15
N GLU A 78 6.40 6.34 -2.29
CA GLU A 78 7.75 6.76 -2.71
C GLU A 78 8.44 7.71 -1.73
N VAL A 79 7.66 8.60 -1.12
CA VAL A 79 8.17 9.54 -0.11
C VAL A 79 8.50 8.81 1.19
N ILE A 80 7.61 7.91 1.65
CA ILE A 80 7.84 7.12 2.87
C ILE A 80 9.04 6.19 2.69
N ASP A 81 9.16 5.51 1.56
CA ASP A 81 10.25 4.58 1.27
C ASP A 81 11.63 5.25 1.36
N ARG A 82 11.73 6.51 0.92
CA ARG A 82 12.93 7.33 1.07
C ARG A 82 13.21 7.86 2.48
N GLY A 83 12.33 7.61 3.44
CA GLY A 83 12.51 8.05 4.83
C GLY A 83 11.87 9.39 5.16
N PHE A 84 11.03 9.93 4.26
CA PHE A 84 10.39 11.22 4.45
C PHE A 84 8.91 11.07 4.78
N HIS A 85 8.36 12.01 5.54
CA HIS A 85 6.93 12.09 5.76
C HIS A 85 6.23 12.71 4.52
N PRO A 86 5.16 12.09 3.98
CA PRO A 86 4.39 12.69 2.90
C PRO A 86 3.72 13.99 3.36
N GLU A 87 4.00 15.07 2.65
CA GLU A 87 3.39 16.38 2.88
C GLU A 87 2.07 16.52 2.12
N THR A 88 1.32 17.59 2.42
CA THR A 88 0.12 17.95 1.65
C THR A 88 0.44 18.18 0.17
N THR A 89 1.61 18.74 -0.12
CA THR A 89 2.14 18.96 -1.48
C THR A 89 3.05 17.82 -1.94
N VAL A 90 2.61 16.56 -1.75
CA VAL A 90 3.39 15.34 -2.05
C VAL A 90 4.01 15.33 -3.46
N TRP A 91 3.34 15.91 -4.45
CA TRP A 91 3.84 15.97 -5.83
C TRP A 91 5.13 16.80 -5.97
N SER A 92 5.33 17.81 -5.12
CA SER A 92 6.58 18.57 -5.09
C SER A 92 7.75 17.72 -4.57
N GLN A 93 7.48 16.87 -3.57
CA GLN A 93 8.46 15.91 -3.05
C GLN A 93 8.79 14.86 -4.13
N VAL A 94 7.76 14.24 -4.71
CA VAL A 94 7.90 13.18 -5.72
C VAL A 94 8.57 13.68 -6.99
N ARG A 95 8.32 14.92 -7.43
CA ARG A 95 8.99 15.49 -8.62
C ARG A 95 10.52 15.47 -8.52
N GLN A 96 11.07 15.64 -7.31
CA GLN A 96 12.51 15.59 -7.07
C GLN A 96 12.99 14.16 -6.81
N MET A 97 12.17 13.37 -6.10
CA MET A 97 12.50 12.04 -5.63
C MET A 97 12.28 10.96 -6.71
N GLU A 98 11.05 10.81 -7.22
CA GLU A 98 10.67 9.90 -8.30
C GLU A 98 10.05 10.66 -9.50
N PRO A 99 10.87 11.23 -10.39
CA PRO A 99 10.38 11.93 -11.57
C PRO A 99 9.49 11.06 -12.48
N GLN A 100 9.69 9.74 -12.48
CA GLN A 100 8.89 8.80 -13.27
C GLN A 100 7.44 8.71 -12.79
N VAL A 101 7.22 8.66 -11.47
CA VAL A 101 5.88 8.66 -10.89
C VAL A 101 5.19 10.00 -11.10
N TYR A 102 5.93 11.11 -10.96
CA TYR A 102 5.42 12.45 -11.30
C TYR A 102 4.98 12.53 -12.77
N LYS A 103 5.77 11.95 -13.69
CA LYS A 103 5.45 11.96 -15.11
C LYS A 103 4.12 11.28 -15.43
N LEU A 104 3.77 10.19 -14.75
CA LEU A 104 2.46 9.55 -14.96
C LEU A 104 1.29 10.50 -14.63
N TYR A 105 1.43 11.26 -13.55
CA TYR A 105 0.43 12.27 -13.20
C TYR A 105 0.38 13.42 -14.22
N SER A 106 1.52 13.88 -14.73
CA SER A 106 1.54 14.90 -15.78
C SER A 106 0.91 14.40 -17.08
N GLU A 107 1.22 13.17 -17.51
CA GLU A 107 0.63 12.57 -18.72
C GLU A 107 -0.90 12.44 -18.62
N LEU A 108 -1.43 12.15 -17.42
CA LEU A 108 -2.88 12.12 -17.19
C LEU A 108 -3.57 13.46 -17.49
N ILE A 109 -2.91 14.57 -17.16
CA ILE A 109 -3.49 15.91 -17.23
C ILE A 109 -3.17 16.59 -18.56
N GLU A 110 -1.91 16.50 -19.00
CA GLU A 110 -1.33 17.33 -20.07
C GLU A 110 -1.40 16.65 -21.44
N SER A 111 -1.58 15.33 -21.51
CA SER A 111 -1.64 14.63 -22.80
C SER A 111 -2.84 15.07 -23.63
N HIS A 112 -2.61 15.20 -24.95
CA HIS A 112 -3.62 15.57 -25.95
C HIS A 112 -4.48 14.38 -26.42
N GLU A 113 -4.20 13.17 -25.95
CA GLU A 113 -5.00 11.98 -26.26
C GLU A 113 -6.39 12.03 -25.62
N SER A 114 -7.31 11.18 -26.10
CA SER A 114 -8.62 11.02 -25.47
C SER A 114 -8.47 10.54 -24.02
N LEU A 115 -9.44 10.88 -23.16
CA LEU A 115 -9.44 10.44 -21.76
C LEU A 115 -9.33 8.91 -21.66
N GLU A 116 -10.07 8.17 -22.48
CA GLU A 116 -10.02 6.71 -22.55
C GLU A 116 -8.60 6.19 -22.77
N LYS A 117 -7.90 6.67 -23.81
CA LYS A 117 -6.52 6.24 -24.11
C LYS A 117 -5.54 6.60 -23.00
N ARG A 118 -5.68 7.79 -22.41
CA ARG A 118 -4.85 8.21 -21.27
C ARG A 118 -5.03 7.26 -20.10
N LEU A 119 -6.27 6.91 -19.78
CA LEU A 119 -6.58 5.97 -18.71
C LEU A 119 -6.06 4.55 -19.01
N GLU A 120 -6.25 4.05 -20.23
CA GLU A 120 -5.74 2.75 -20.67
C GLU A 120 -4.23 2.62 -20.42
N LEU A 121 -3.44 3.59 -20.90
CA LEU A 121 -2.00 3.61 -20.69
C LEU A 121 -1.61 3.71 -19.22
N LEU A 122 -2.36 4.50 -18.44
CA LEU A 122 -2.08 4.66 -17.01
C LEU A 122 -2.44 3.43 -16.19
N PHE A 123 -3.46 2.65 -16.56
CA PHE A 123 -3.73 1.37 -15.91
C PHE A 123 -2.62 0.35 -16.18
N LEU A 124 -2.05 0.34 -17.39
CA LEU A 124 -0.89 -0.50 -17.70
C LEU A 124 0.33 -0.10 -16.86
N ALA A 125 0.64 1.20 -16.81
CA ALA A 125 1.75 1.71 -16.01
C ALA A 125 1.54 1.46 -14.51
N ASN A 126 0.33 1.69 -13.99
CA ASN A 126 0.01 1.44 -12.59
C ASN A 126 0.09 -0.04 -12.23
N ASP A 127 -0.36 -0.99 -13.07
CA ASP A 127 -0.24 -2.42 -12.75
C ASP A 127 1.23 -2.84 -12.58
N PHE A 128 2.09 -2.36 -13.48
CA PHE A 128 3.53 -2.58 -13.38
C PHE A 128 4.11 -1.99 -12.08
N LEU A 129 3.73 -0.74 -11.74
CA LEU A 129 4.24 -0.07 -10.55
C LEU A 129 3.76 -0.73 -9.26
N ILE A 130 2.48 -1.10 -9.18
CA ILE A 130 1.92 -1.82 -8.03
C ILE A 130 2.68 -3.13 -7.84
N HIS A 131 2.88 -3.90 -8.92
CA HIS A 131 3.66 -5.12 -8.86
C HIS A 131 5.10 -4.87 -8.39
N SER A 132 5.78 -3.85 -8.94
CA SER A 132 7.16 -3.50 -8.56
C SER A 132 7.31 -3.12 -7.08
N LYS A 133 6.22 -2.65 -6.45
CA LYS A 133 6.17 -2.26 -5.04
C LYS A 133 5.58 -3.35 -4.16
N ALA A 134 5.26 -4.54 -4.68
CA ALA A 134 4.55 -5.56 -3.92
C ALA A 134 5.33 -6.08 -2.72
N GLU A 135 6.65 -6.25 -2.84
CA GLU A 135 7.50 -6.71 -1.74
C GLU A 135 7.50 -5.72 -0.57
N ILE A 136 7.84 -4.45 -0.84
CA ILE A 136 7.87 -3.41 0.19
C ILE A 136 6.46 -3.06 0.71
N GLY A 137 5.50 -2.99 -0.20
CA GLY A 137 4.09 -2.72 0.05
C GLY A 137 3.41 -3.77 0.93
N SER A 138 3.87 -5.02 0.85
CA SER A 138 3.26 -6.12 1.61
C SER A 138 4.15 -6.60 2.75
N ALA A 139 5.32 -5.99 2.96
CA ALA A 139 6.31 -6.45 3.95
C ALA A 139 5.71 -6.61 5.35
N HIS A 140 4.89 -5.67 5.82
CA HIS A 140 4.22 -5.76 7.13
C HIS A 140 3.23 -6.93 7.21
N LEU A 141 2.43 -7.13 6.15
CA LEU A 141 1.51 -8.27 6.06
C LEU A 141 2.27 -9.59 6.02
N PHE A 142 3.37 -9.65 5.25
CA PHE A 142 4.20 -10.85 5.14
C PHE A 142 4.89 -11.21 6.45
N GLU A 143 5.28 -10.24 7.27
CA GLU A 143 5.81 -10.50 8.62
C GLU A 143 4.78 -11.24 9.48
N VAL A 144 3.55 -10.73 9.54
CA VAL A 144 2.45 -11.40 10.26
C VAL A 144 2.17 -12.79 9.67
N MET A 145 2.10 -12.89 8.34
CA MET A 145 1.81 -14.16 7.68
C MET A 145 2.89 -15.22 7.90
N LYS A 146 4.14 -14.84 8.17
CA LYS A 146 5.25 -15.77 8.46
C LYS A 146 5.19 -16.36 9.87
N GLU A 147 4.40 -15.79 10.78
CA GLU A 147 4.28 -16.29 12.16
C GLU A 147 3.55 -17.64 12.25
N LYS A 148 2.74 -17.97 11.24
CA LYS A 148 1.95 -19.21 11.18
C LYS A 148 1.89 -19.73 9.74
N GLY A 149 1.94 -21.04 9.56
CA GLY A 149 1.96 -21.66 8.23
C GLY A 149 0.70 -21.39 7.39
N ILE A 150 -0.49 -21.42 8.00
CA ILE A 150 -1.77 -21.19 7.31
C ILE A 150 -2.66 -20.29 8.16
N TRP A 151 -3.22 -19.26 7.52
CA TRP A 151 -4.13 -18.30 8.12
C TRP A 151 -5.52 -18.39 7.50
N GLN A 152 -6.56 -18.32 8.32
CA GLN A 152 -7.91 -18.00 7.83
C GLN A 152 -8.08 -16.48 7.73
N PHE A 153 -8.96 -16.02 6.82
CA PHE A 153 -9.24 -14.59 6.68
C PHE A 153 -9.65 -13.93 8.01
N GLY A 154 -10.52 -14.60 8.79
CA GLY A 154 -10.97 -14.10 10.09
C GLY A 154 -9.84 -13.98 11.12
N GLU A 155 -8.83 -14.84 11.06
CA GLU A 155 -7.66 -14.76 11.95
C GLU A 155 -6.79 -13.55 11.59
N LEU A 156 -6.53 -13.31 10.31
CA LEU A 156 -5.78 -12.13 9.85
C LEU A 156 -6.51 -10.84 10.22
N LEU A 157 -7.84 -10.81 10.09
CA LEU A 157 -8.66 -9.66 10.44
C LEU A 157 -8.59 -9.31 11.94
N GLN A 158 -8.43 -10.32 12.80
CA GLN A 158 -8.34 -10.17 14.25
C GLN A 158 -6.90 -9.95 14.75
N HIS A 159 -5.90 -10.08 13.87
CA HIS A 159 -4.50 -9.95 14.27
C HIS A 159 -4.19 -8.52 14.74
N PRO A 160 -3.60 -8.32 15.93
CA PRO A 160 -3.35 -6.99 16.48
C PRO A 160 -2.53 -6.08 15.56
N ASP A 161 -1.54 -6.63 14.86
CA ASP A 161 -0.68 -5.89 13.95
C ASP A 161 -1.32 -5.58 12.60
N LEU A 162 -2.47 -6.20 12.28
CA LEU A 162 -3.24 -5.94 11.06
C LEU A 162 -4.52 -5.13 11.31
N LYS A 163 -4.76 -4.67 12.54
CA LYS A 163 -5.97 -3.89 12.90
C LYS A 163 -6.23 -2.69 11.96
N HIS A 164 -5.16 -2.06 11.48
CA HIS A 164 -5.23 -0.89 10.58
C HIS A 164 -5.46 -1.26 9.11
N PHE A 165 -5.24 -2.52 8.74
CA PHE A 165 -5.43 -3.04 7.38
C PHE A 165 -6.86 -3.52 7.12
N THR A 166 -7.70 -3.67 8.16
CA THR A 166 -9.07 -4.21 8.10
C THR A 166 -9.86 -3.78 6.86
N GLN A 167 -9.80 -2.50 6.48
CA GLN A 167 -10.51 -2.00 5.31
C GLN A 167 -9.98 -2.66 4.03
N ASP A 168 -8.66 -2.64 3.81
CA ASP A 168 -7.96 -3.01 2.58
C ASP A 168 -7.49 -4.48 2.54
N LEU A 169 -7.55 -5.21 3.66
CA LEU A 169 -6.98 -6.55 3.78
C LEU A 169 -7.52 -7.53 2.74
N GLY A 170 -8.84 -7.51 2.48
CA GLY A 170 -9.45 -8.38 1.47
C GLY A 170 -8.88 -8.16 0.07
N VAL A 171 -8.89 -6.91 -0.41
CA VAL A 171 -8.40 -6.58 -1.75
C VAL A 171 -6.89 -6.79 -1.88
N MET A 172 -6.13 -6.58 -0.79
CA MET A 172 -4.71 -6.92 -0.76
C MET A 172 -4.48 -8.41 -0.91
N LEU A 173 -5.18 -9.26 -0.16
CA LEU A 173 -5.02 -10.71 -0.23
C LEU A 173 -5.42 -11.26 -1.60
N ASP A 174 -6.50 -10.74 -2.19
CA ASP A 174 -6.91 -11.13 -3.54
C ASP A 174 -5.85 -10.73 -4.58
N TYR A 175 -5.41 -9.47 -4.58
CA TYR A 175 -4.36 -9.01 -5.49
C TYR A 175 -3.06 -9.82 -5.35
N LEU A 176 -2.60 -10.06 -4.12
CA LEU A 176 -1.37 -10.80 -3.85
C LEU A 176 -1.51 -12.29 -4.20
N THR A 177 -2.71 -12.86 -4.08
CA THR A 177 -2.99 -14.21 -4.57
C THR A 177 -2.90 -14.25 -6.09
N ASP A 178 -3.56 -13.30 -6.77
CA ASP A 178 -3.61 -13.24 -8.24
C ASP A 178 -2.22 -13.03 -8.85
N LYS A 179 -1.34 -12.27 -8.18
CA LYS A 179 0.07 -12.11 -8.55
C LYS A 179 0.97 -13.26 -8.08
N GLY A 180 0.42 -14.27 -7.41
CA GLY A 180 1.16 -15.47 -6.99
C GLY A 180 2.19 -15.22 -5.89
N LEU A 181 1.98 -14.19 -5.06
CA LEU A 181 2.82 -13.83 -3.90
C LEU A 181 2.29 -14.44 -2.59
N ILE A 182 1.01 -14.81 -2.56
CA ILE A 182 0.37 -15.55 -1.47
C ILE A 182 -0.22 -16.84 -2.04
N ASN A 183 -0.03 -17.94 -1.32
CA ASN A 183 -0.64 -19.22 -1.67
C ASN A 183 -2.00 -19.35 -0.99
N VAL A 184 -2.95 -19.95 -1.71
CA VAL A 184 -4.28 -20.27 -1.20
C VAL A 184 -4.48 -21.78 -1.11
N CYS A 185 -5.03 -22.25 0.01
CA CYS A 185 -5.40 -23.65 0.20
C CYS A 185 -6.83 -23.79 0.73
N GLN A 186 -7.45 -24.95 0.52
CA GLN A 186 -8.74 -25.27 1.11
C GLN A 186 -8.54 -25.94 2.48
N ILE A 187 -9.23 -25.43 3.50
CA ILE A 187 -9.25 -25.99 4.86
C ILE A 187 -10.60 -26.65 5.06
N GLU A 188 -10.62 -27.96 5.23
CA GLU A 188 -11.85 -28.71 5.48
C GLU A 188 -12.50 -28.30 6.81
N THR A 189 -13.81 -28.10 6.80
CA THR A 189 -14.57 -27.79 8.01
C THR A 189 -15.23 -29.05 8.58
N LYS A 190 -15.80 -28.95 9.79
CA LYS A 190 -16.54 -30.06 10.40
C LYS A 190 -17.80 -30.46 9.61
N GLY A 191 -18.30 -29.60 8.72
CA GLY A 191 -19.37 -29.92 7.77
C GLY A 191 -18.78 -30.53 6.51
N GLN A 192 -19.23 -31.74 6.15
CA GLN A 192 -18.80 -32.41 4.93
C GLN A 192 -18.94 -31.48 3.72
N ALA A 193 -17.88 -31.41 2.91
CA ALA A 193 -17.79 -30.62 1.67
C ALA A 193 -17.89 -29.08 1.83
N ILE A 194 -17.78 -28.53 3.06
CA ILE A 194 -17.60 -27.10 3.28
C ILE A 194 -16.13 -26.82 3.57
N TYR A 195 -15.53 -25.89 2.82
CA TYR A 195 -14.12 -25.52 2.95
C TYR A 195 -13.96 -24.02 3.27
N HIS A 196 -13.04 -23.69 4.17
CA HIS A 196 -12.55 -22.32 4.34
C HIS A 196 -11.35 -22.06 3.43
N ARG A 197 -11.24 -20.82 2.92
CA ARG A 197 -10.05 -20.34 2.22
C ARG A 197 -8.96 -20.05 3.24
N GLY A 198 -7.85 -20.78 3.15
CA GLY A 198 -6.62 -20.55 3.89
C GLY A 198 -5.61 -19.79 3.05
N TYR A 199 -4.79 -18.96 3.70
CA TYR A 199 -3.74 -18.15 3.09
C TYR A 199 -2.40 -18.50 3.74
N SER A 200 -1.35 -18.59 2.93
CA SER A 200 0.01 -18.84 3.43
C SER A 200 1.01 -18.00 2.67
N PHE A 201 2.04 -17.53 3.38
CA PHE A 201 3.15 -16.83 2.74
C PHE A 201 3.86 -17.78 1.77
N LYS A 202 4.08 -17.34 0.52
CA LYS A 202 4.83 -18.13 -0.45
C LYS A 202 6.32 -18.04 -0.10
N LYS A 203 6.89 -19.15 0.37
CA LYS A 203 8.34 -19.27 0.55
C LYS A 203 8.96 -19.37 -0.85
N ASP A 204 9.93 -18.52 -1.18
CA ASP A 204 10.70 -18.71 -2.41
C ASP A 204 11.37 -20.09 -2.35
N ILE A 205 11.01 -20.94 -3.31
CA ILE A 205 11.70 -22.20 -3.57
C ILE A 205 12.87 -21.82 -4.47
N ASP A 206 13.93 -21.25 -3.87
CA ASP A 206 15.27 -21.13 -4.48
C ASP A 206 16.27 -20.66 -3.40
N SER A 207 16.65 -21.58 -2.50
CA SER A 207 17.89 -21.50 -1.72
C SER A 207 18.31 -22.86 -1.14
N ASP A 208 17.85 -23.96 -1.74
CA ASP A 208 18.36 -25.31 -1.48
C ASP A 208 18.65 -25.98 -2.83
N SER A 209 19.77 -25.57 -3.45
CA SER A 209 20.47 -26.33 -4.49
C SER A 209 21.95 -26.01 -4.45
#